data_AF-A0A497IIT4-F1
#
_entry.id   AF-A0A497IIT4-F1
#
_cell.length_a   1.000
_cell.length_b   1.000
_cell.length_c   1.000
_cell.angle_alpha   90.00
_cell.angle_beta   90.00
_cell.angle_gamma   90.00
#
_symmetry.space_group_name_H-M   'P 1'
#
loop_
_entity.id
_entity.type
_entity.pdbx_description
1 polymer ?
#
loop_
_entity_poly.entity_id
_entity_poly.type
_entity_poly.pdbx_seq_one_letter_code
_entity_poly.pdbx_strand_id
1 'polypeptide(L)'
;MGDGYKRGFENRGACPTHLSAECKIELGWITPTVVENNLYDEGIDYAEFNKDVYKIPLGMGQYFLVESRKRIGFDQLLPGEGLLIYHIGVG
;
A
#
# COMPACT_ATOMS: atom_id res chain seq x y z
N MET A 1 1.37 5.23 8.17
CA MET A 1 0.80 6.46 7.59
C MET A 1 0.82 7.55 8.66
N GLY A 2 1.17 8.81 8.33
CA GLY A 2 1.21 9.88 9.36
C GLY A 2 0.89 11.27 8.82
N ASP A 3 1.54 11.68 7.72
CA ASP A 3 1.45 13.07 7.23
C ASP A 3 0.94 13.22 5.78
N GLY A 4 0.36 12.16 5.21
CA GLY A 4 -0.09 12.14 3.82
C GLY A 4 -1.09 13.24 3.47
N TYR A 5 -1.96 13.60 4.43
CA TYR A 5 -3.00 14.61 4.26
C TYR A 5 -2.46 16.03 4.05
N LYS A 6 -1.21 16.30 4.44
CA LYS A 6 -0.61 17.65 4.33
C LYS A 6 -0.07 17.93 2.93
N ARG A 7 0.12 16.92 2.09
CA ARG A 7 0.92 17.09 0.87
C ARG A 7 0.18 17.93 -0.19
N GLY A 8 0.94 18.75 -0.91
CA GLY A 8 0.45 19.77 -1.84
C GLY A 8 1.32 21.03 -1.81
N PHE A 9 1.04 22.00 -2.69
CA PHE A 9 1.73 23.31 -2.65
C PHE A 9 1.62 23.91 -1.23
N GLU A 10 2.76 24.33 -0.67
CA GLU A 10 2.89 24.86 0.70
C GLU A 10 2.40 23.93 1.83
N ASN A 11 2.36 22.60 1.63
CA ASN A 11 1.81 21.64 2.60
C ASN A 11 0.35 21.91 2.99
N ARG A 12 -0.45 22.43 2.06
CA ARG A 12 -1.85 22.79 2.29
C ARG A 12 -2.86 21.69 1.93
N GLY A 13 -2.40 20.44 1.78
CA GLY A 13 -3.29 19.30 1.51
C GLY A 13 -3.93 19.28 0.12
N ALA A 14 -3.33 19.96 -0.86
CA ALA A 14 -3.83 19.97 -2.24
C ALA A 14 -3.66 18.61 -2.97
N CYS A 15 -2.85 17.70 -2.42
CA CYS A 15 -2.52 16.41 -2.99
C CYS A 15 -2.33 15.36 -1.87
N PRO A 16 -3.43 14.93 -1.20
CA PRO A 16 -3.35 13.92 -0.16
C PRO A 16 -2.91 12.58 -0.77
N THR A 17 -1.85 11.98 -0.22
CA THR A 17 -1.35 10.68 -0.70
C THR A 17 -2.37 9.57 -0.50
N HIS A 18 -2.32 8.53 -1.33
CA HIS A 18 -3.22 7.39 -1.16
C HIS A 18 -3.09 6.76 0.23
N LEU A 19 -4.23 6.32 0.77
CA LEU A 19 -4.29 5.47 1.96
C LEU A 19 -3.40 4.22 1.78
N SER A 20 -2.92 3.64 2.89
CA SER A 20 -2.20 2.37 2.87
C SER A 20 -3.13 1.25 2.39
N ALA A 21 -2.51 0.18 1.89
CA ALA A 21 -3.18 -1.07 1.59
C ALA A 21 -4.08 -1.55 2.76
N GLU A 22 -3.57 -1.52 4.00
CA GLU A 22 -4.30 -1.92 5.21
C GLU A 22 -5.63 -1.17 5.37
N CYS A 23 -5.60 0.18 5.38
CA CYS A 23 -6.84 0.95 5.54
C CYS A 23 -7.82 0.74 4.38
N LYS A 24 -7.32 0.56 3.15
CA LYS A 24 -8.19 0.26 2.00
C LYS A 24 -8.85 -1.12 2.13
N ILE A 25 -8.18 -2.09 2.75
CA ILE A 25 -8.73 -3.42 3.03
C ILE A 25 -9.78 -3.35 4.15
N GLU A 26 -9.50 -2.64 5.24
CA GLU A 26 -10.45 -2.44 6.36
C GLU A 26 -11.75 -1.76 5.90
N LEU A 27 -11.64 -0.79 4.99
CA LEU A 27 -12.79 -0.11 4.38
C LEU A 27 -13.51 -0.95 3.31
N GLY A 28 -13.00 -2.14 2.97
CA GLY A 28 -13.57 -3.02 1.95
C GLY A 28 -13.38 -2.53 0.51
N TRP A 29 -12.43 -1.61 0.26
CA TRP A 29 -12.19 -1.06 -1.08
C TRP A 29 -11.31 -1.96 -1.95
N ILE A 30 -10.49 -2.79 -1.32
CA ILE A 30 -9.57 -3.74 -1.94
C ILE A 30 -9.71 -5.09 -1.23
N THR A 31 -9.69 -6.17 -2.01
CA THR A 31 -9.50 -7.54 -1.52
C THR A 31 -8.10 -7.97 -1.92
N PRO A 32 -7.20 -8.29 -0.98
CA PRO A 32 -5.82 -8.64 -1.32
C PRO A 32 -5.72 -10.06 -1.88
N THR A 33 -4.74 -10.27 -2.76
CA THR A 33 -4.37 -11.62 -3.23
C THR A 33 -3.60 -12.33 -2.13
N VAL A 34 -4.15 -13.44 -1.62
CA VAL A 34 -3.47 -14.27 -0.61
C VAL A 34 -2.42 -15.14 -1.29
N VAL A 35 -1.17 -14.99 -0.87
CA VAL A 35 -0.05 -15.78 -1.41
C VAL A 35 -0.01 -17.12 -0.68
N GLU A 36 -0.49 -18.16 -1.35
CA GLU A 36 -0.50 -19.53 -0.83
C GLU A 36 0.71 -20.37 -1.28
N ASN A 37 1.32 -20.00 -2.41
CA ASN A 37 2.46 -20.68 -3.01
C ASN A 37 3.50 -19.66 -3.48
N ASN A 38 4.72 -20.11 -3.79
CA ASN A 38 5.75 -19.25 -4.36
C ASN A 38 5.29 -18.62 -5.68
N LEU A 39 5.43 -17.31 -5.77
CA LEU A 39 5.26 -16.55 -7.01
C LEU A 39 6.65 -16.15 -7.51
N TYR A 40 6.92 -16.41 -8.79
CA TYR A 40 8.20 -16.12 -9.43
C TYR A 40 7.97 -15.04 -10.49
N ASP A 41 8.85 -14.04 -10.52
CA ASP A 41 8.77 -12.89 -11.43
C ASP A 41 7.41 -12.15 -11.38
N GLU A 42 6.75 -12.18 -10.21
CA GLU A 42 5.46 -11.52 -10.02
C GLU A 42 5.61 -10.00 -10.08
N GLY A 43 4.89 -9.39 -11.01
CA GLY A 43 4.79 -7.94 -11.10
C GLY A 43 3.80 -7.43 -10.06
N ILE A 44 4.14 -6.32 -9.39
CA ILE A 44 3.20 -5.61 -8.51
C ILE A 44 2.93 -4.24 -9.13
N ASP A 45 1.70 -4.06 -9.60
CA ASP A 45 1.25 -2.83 -10.24
C ASP A 45 1.17 -1.66 -9.24
N TYR A 46 1.40 -0.44 -9.74
CA TYR A 46 1.39 0.74 -8.89
C TYR A 46 -0.02 1.02 -8.33
N ALA A 47 -0.11 1.24 -7.02
CA ALA A 47 -1.38 1.42 -6.29
C ALA A 47 -2.14 2.72 -6.61
N GLU A 48 -1.56 3.62 -7.41
CA GLU A 48 -2.22 4.83 -7.91
C GLU A 48 -3.43 4.48 -8.80
N PHE A 49 -3.28 3.45 -9.64
CA PHE A 49 -4.29 3.08 -10.63
C PHE A 49 -4.84 1.66 -10.44
N ASN A 50 -4.15 0.82 -9.66
CA ASN A 50 -4.46 -0.59 -9.54
C ASN A 50 -4.75 -0.98 -8.09
N LYS A 51 -5.58 -2.01 -7.92
CA LYS A 51 -5.89 -2.62 -6.62
C LYS A 51 -5.04 -3.87 -6.40
N ASP A 52 -3.75 -3.76 -6.70
CA ASP A 52 -2.82 -4.88 -6.69
C ASP A 52 -2.05 -4.92 -5.37
N VAL A 53 -2.52 -5.77 -4.45
CA VAL A 53 -1.98 -5.90 -3.09
C VAL A 53 -1.88 -7.37 -2.75
N TYR A 54 -0.71 -7.78 -2.27
CA TYR A 54 -0.44 -9.15 -1.86
C TYR A 54 -0.43 -9.29 -0.35
N LYS A 55 -1.09 -10.33 0.16
CA LYS A 55 -1.07 -10.74 1.57
C LYS A 55 -0.23 -12.00 1.70
N ILE A 56 0.88 -11.91 2.44
CA ILE A 56 1.78 -13.05 2.70
C ILE A 56 1.55 -13.51 4.14
N PRO A 57 0.91 -14.67 4.37
CA PRO A 57 0.69 -15.19 5.72
C PRO A 57 2.01 -15.58 6.38
N LEU A 58 2.20 -15.20 7.64
CA LEU A 58 3.35 -15.58 8.47
C LEU A 58 3.01 -16.66 9.51
N GLY A 59 1.73 -17.00 9.63
CA GLY A 59 1.20 -17.88 10.67
C GLY A 59 0.67 -17.11 11.86
N MET A 60 -0.10 -17.79 12.72
CA MET A 60 -0.67 -17.22 13.96
C MET A 60 -1.46 -15.91 13.74
N GLY A 61 -2.11 -15.76 12.59
CA GLY A 61 -2.88 -14.57 12.23
C GLY A 61 -2.04 -13.36 11.78
N GLN A 62 -0.72 -13.45 11.79
CA GLN A 62 0.19 -12.42 11.32
C GLN A 62 0.40 -12.51 9.81
N TYR A 63 0.65 -11.39 9.16
CA TYR A 63 0.90 -11.33 7.72
C TYR A 63 1.64 -10.07 7.30
N PHE A 64 2.31 -10.15 6.15
CA PHE A 64 2.73 -8.95 5.43
C PHE A 64 1.67 -8.52 4.42
N LEU A 65 1.50 -7.22 4.25
CA LEU A 65 0.87 -6.65 3.05
C LEU A 65 1.94 -6.01 2.19
N VAL A 66 1.91 -6.30 0.90
CA VAL A 66 2.86 -5.77 -0.08
C VAL A 66 2.09 -4.99 -1.15
N GLU A 67 2.48 -3.73 -1.36
CA GLU A 67 2.00 -2.91 -2.46
C GLU A 67 3.16 -2.14 -3.10
N SER A 68 3.00 -1.73 -4.36
CA SER A 68 3.97 -0.91 -5.07
C SER A 68 3.47 0.54 -5.16
N ARG A 69 4.30 1.51 -4.77
CA ARG A 69 3.96 2.95 -4.79
C ARG A 69 4.95 3.72 -5.64
N LYS A 70 4.46 4.64 -6.47
CA LYS A 70 5.29 5.46 -7.35
C LYS A 70 4.95 6.93 -7.17
N ARG A 71 5.90 7.84 -7.40
CA ARG A 71 5.65 9.29 -7.35
C ARG A 71 4.88 9.77 -8.59
N ILE A 72 3.63 9.36 -8.68
CA ILE A 72 2.68 9.72 -9.74
C ILE A 72 1.35 10.11 -9.10
N GLY A 73 0.54 10.90 -9.80
CA GLY A 73 -0.79 11.32 -9.34
C GLY A 73 -0.80 11.85 -7.91
N PHE A 74 -1.60 11.25 -7.02
CA PHE A 74 -1.73 11.67 -5.62
C PHE A 74 -0.50 11.33 -4.76
N ASP A 75 0.32 10.38 -5.21
CA ASP A 75 1.56 9.98 -4.56
C ASP A 75 2.80 10.74 -5.06
N GLN A 76 2.65 11.73 -5.94
CA GLN A 76 3.75 12.49 -6.53
C GLN A 76 4.72 13.12 -5.50
N LEU A 77 4.26 13.35 -4.26
CA LEU A 77 5.04 13.91 -3.16
C LEU A 77 5.49 12.86 -2.13
N LEU A 78 5.51 11.56 -2.47
CA LEU A 78 6.10 10.52 -1.61
C LEU A 78 7.59 10.76 -1.33
N PRO A 79 8.07 10.58 -0.08
CA PRO A 79 9.49 10.71 0.23
C PRO A 79 10.33 9.65 -0.47
N GLY A 80 9.72 8.56 -0.94
CA GLY A 80 10.33 7.54 -1.77
C GLY A 80 9.28 6.79 -2.60
N GLU A 81 9.73 5.98 -3.54
CA GLU A 81 8.91 5.08 -4.36
C GLU A 81 9.52 3.68 -4.37
N GLY A 82 8.71 2.68 -4.73
CA GLY A 82 9.08 1.27 -4.73
C GLY A 82 8.07 0.42 -3.95
N LEU A 83 8.56 -0.69 -3.41
CA LEU A 83 7.75 -1.62 -2.63
C LEU A 83 7.55 -1.11 -1.20
N LEU A 84 6.31 -1.12 -0.75
CA LEU A 84 5.94 -0.97 0.66
C LEU A 84 5.53 -2.33 1.21
N ILE A 85 6.12 -2.70 2.34
CA ILE A 85 5.84 -3.92 3.07
C ILE A 85 5.36 -3.54 4.47
N TYR A 86 4.11 -3.87 4.78
CA TYR A 86 3.52 -3.64 6.09
C TYR A 86 3.54 -4.94 6.88
N HIS A 87 4.06 -4.92 8.10
CA HIS A 87 3.92 -6.04 9.03
C HIS A 87 2.67 -5.84 9.88
N ILE A 88 1.71 -6.75 9.76
CA ILE A 88 0.48 -6.73 10.55
C ILE A 88 0.56 -7.85 11.59
N GLY A 89 0.64 -7.44 12.86
CA GLY A 89 0.64 -8.33 14.01
C GLY A 89 -0.78 -8.56 14.54
N VAL A 90 -0.90 -9.58 15.41
CA VAL A 90 -2.03 -9.70 16.32
C VAL A 90 -1.69 -8.89 17.57
N GLY A 91 -2.59 -8.00 17.99
CA GLY A 91 -2.44 -7.16 19.19
C GLY A 91 -2.64 -7.92 20.49
#